data_AF-A0A945Q4V5-F1
#
_entry.id   AF-A0A945Q4V5-F1
#
_cell.length_a   1.000
_cell.length_b   1.000
_cell.length_c   1.000
_cell.angle_alpha   90.00
_cell.angle_beta   90.00
_cell.angle_gamma   90.00
#
_symmetry.space_group_name_H-M   'P 1'
#
loop_
_entity.id
_entity.type
_entity.pdbx_description
1 polymer ?
#
loop_
_entity_poly.entity_id
_entity_poly.type
_entity_poly.pdbx_seq_one_letter_code
_entity_poly.pdbx_strand_id
1 'polypeptide(L)' 'MNKDTPNNLYPVTCGVCGESQNTMNGGFGTDGLPAQDVNCMVCGHTFGREEYLSGLEVRRQEFARLSGPGET' A
#
# COMPACT_ATOMS: atom_id res chain seq x y z
N MET A 1 -1.34 -25.93 -4.36
CA MET A 1 -0.87 -24.77 -3.57
C MET A 1 -1.44 -23.54 -4.25
N ASN A 2 -2.45 -22.93 -3.64
CA ASN A 2 -3.16 -21.80 -4.24
C ASN A 2 -2.22 -20.61 -4.36
N LYS A 3 -2.16 -20.07 -5.57
CA LYS A 3 -1.25 -19.01 -6.02
C LYS A 3 -1.87 -17.64 -5.74
N ASP A 4 -2.43 -17.47 -4.55
CA ASP A 4 -2.92 -16.18 -4.08
C ASP A 4 -1.73 -15.49 -3.40
N THR A 5 -0.77 -15.04 -4.21
CA THR A 5 0.11 -13.97 -3.75
C THR A 5 -0.83 -12.86 -3.29
N PRO A 6 -0.85 -12.48 -2.01
CA PRO A 6 -1.72 -11.39 -1.57
C PRO A 6 -1.39 -10.22 -2.49
N ASN A 7 -2.37 -9.74 -3.26
CA ASN A 7 -2.22 -8.56 -4.10
C ASN A 7 -1.50 -7.52 -3.25
N ASN A 8 -0.21 -7.30 -3.56
CA ASN A 8 0.77 -6.80 -2.61
C ASN A 8 0.20 -5.56 -1.91
N LEU A 9 -0.19 -5.74 -0.65
CA LEU A 9 -0.45 -4.65 0.27
C LEU A 9 0.92 -3.99 0.47
N TYR A 10 1.29 -3.09 -0.44
CA TYR A 10 2.48 -2.27 -0.27
C TYR A 10 2.18 -1.32 0.87
N PRO A 11 2.82 -1.51 2.04
CA PRO A 11 2.55 -0.69 3.20
C PRO A 11 3.05 0.73 2.89
N VAL A 12 2.11 1.67 2.79
CA VAL A 12 2.35 3.09 2.53
C VAL A 12 2.84 3.74 3.82
N THR A 13 3.96 4.44 3.70
CA THR A 13 4.56 5.20 4.78
C THR A 13 3.61 6.31 5.23
N CYS A 14 3.27 6.33 6.52
CA CYS A 14 2.46 7.39 7.11
C CYS A 14 3.25 8.71 7.15
N GLY A 15 2.71 9.78 6.57
CA GLY A 15 3.32 11.11 6.63
C GLY A 15 3.35 11.72 8.04
N VAL A 16 2.55 11.19 8.97
CA VAL A 16 2.45 11.71 10.35
C VAL A 16 3.47 11.06 11.28
N CYS A 17 3.58 9.73 11.27
CA CYS A 17 4.46 9.00 12.20
C CYS A 17 5.62 8.24 11.53
N GLY A 18 5.69 8.22 10.20
CA GLY A 18 6.74 7.51 9.44
C GLY A 18 6.55 5.98 9.35
N GLU A 19 5.61 5.41 10.10
CA GLU A 19 5.36 3.97 10.10
C GLU A 19 4.55 3.55 8.89
N SER A 20 4.78 2.32 8.40
CA SER A 20 4.08 1.80 7.20
C SER A 20 2.98 0.78 7.55
N GLN A 21 2.60 0.67 8.81
CA GLN A 21 1.58 -0.28 9.24
C GLN A 21 0.19 0.29 8.93
N ASN A 22 -0.41 -0.14 7.81
CA ASN A 22 -1.73 0.33 7.40
C ASN A 22 -2.81 -0.73 7.65
N THR A 23 -4.03 -0.29 7.92
CA THR A 23 -5.24 -1.09 7.89
C THR A 23 -6.17 -0.56 6.80
N MET A 24 -6.88 -1.46 6.12
CA MET A 24 -7.83 -1.13 5.08
C MET A 24 -9.16 -1.79 5.39
N ASN A 25 -10.16 -0.98 5.69
CA ASN A 25 -11.50 -1.50 5.94
C ASN A 25 -12.18 -1.81 4.60
N GLY A 26 -12.78 -2.99 4.47
CA GLY A 26 -13.51 -3.39 3.25
C GLY A 26 -12.66 -3.90 2.08
N GLY A 27 -11.33 -3.96 2.21
CA GLY A 27 -10.43 -4.54 1.21
C GLY A 27 -10.35 -3.72 -0.09
N PHE A 28 -10.05 -4.39 -1.20
CA PHE A 28 -9.89 -3.75 -2.51
C PHE A 28 -11.21 -3.73 -3.29
N GLY A 29 -11.48 -2.59 -3.94
CA GLY A 29 -12.53 -2.46 -4.95
C GLY A 29 -12.17 -3.17 -6.26
N THR A 30 -13.12 -3.18 -7.20
CA THR A 30 -12.94 -3.78 -8.53
C THR A 30 -11.89 -3.08 -9.37
N ASP A 31 -11.52 -1.86 -9.01
CA ASP A 31 -10.45 -1.05 -9.60
C ASP A 31 -9.06 -1.39 -9.02
N GLY A 32 -8.99 -2.32 -8.06
CA GLY A 32 -7.74 -2.68 -7.38
C GLY A 32 -7.27 -1.61 -6.38
N LEU A 33 -8.11 -0.63 -6.05
CA LEU A 33 -7.83 0.40 -5.05
C LEU A 33 -8.55 0.10 -3.73
N PRO A 34 -8.17 0.73 -2.61
CA PRO A 34 -8.91 0.60 -1.37
C PRO A 34 -10.39 0.97 -1.56
N ALA A 35 -11.29 0.08 -1.15
CA ALA A 35 -12.73 0.31 -1.24
C ALA A 35 -13.24 1.32 -0.19
N GLN A 36 -12.51 1.46 0.91
CA GLN A 36 -12.76 2.46 1.96
C GLN A 36 -11.45 3.11 2.38
N ASP A 37 -11.55 3.95 3.41
CA ASP A 37 -10.42 4.63 4.01
C ASP A 37 -9.36 3.64 4.49
N VAL A 38 -8.11 4.08 4.32
CA VAL A 38 -6.94 3.41 4.86
C VAL A 38 -6.52 4.17 6.11
N ASN A 39 -6.17 3.47 7.18
CA ASN A 39 -5.69 4.09 8.42
C ASN A 39 -4.29 3.59 8.78
N CYS A 40 -3.49 4.46 9.39
CA CYS A 40 -2.26 4.05 10.06
C CYS A 40 -2.61 3.36 11.38
N MET A 41 -2.16 2.14 11.58
CA MET A 41 -2.40 1.38 12.82
C MET A 41 -1.61 1.94 14.01
N VAL A 42 -0.56 2.74 13.77
CA VAL A 42 0.30 3.28 14.84
C VAL A 42 -0.25 4.58 15.41
N CYS A 43 -0.58 5.55 14.56
CA CYS A 43 -1.04 6.87 15.01
C CYS A 43 -2.53 7.13 14.76
N GLY A 44 -3.23 6.22 14.09
CA GLY A 44 -4.65 6.37 13.74
C GLY A 44 -4.93 7.34 12.59
N HIS A 45 -3.89 7.87 11.91
CA HIS A 45 -4.06 8.77 10.78
C HIS A 45 -4.90 8.11 9.68
N THR A 46 -5.90 8.82 9.18
CA THR A 46 -6.74 8.37 8.07
C THR A 46 -6.19 8.98 6.79
N PHE A 47 -5.71 8.14 5.89
CA PHE A 47 -5.12 8.60 4.64
C PHE A 47 -6.22 9.10 3.71
N GLY A 48 -6.01 10.28 3.13
CA GLY A 48 -6.81 10.70 1.97
C GLY A 48 -6.54 9.80 0.76
N ARG A 49 -7.49 9.69 -0.17
CA ARG A 49 -7.33 8.83 -1.37
C ARG A 49 -6.07 9.19 -2.17
N GLU A 50 -5.87 10.47 -2.45
CA GLU A 50 -4.70 10.94 -3.21
C GLU A 50 -3.39 10.78 -2.44
N GLU A 51 -3.41 11.01 -1.12
CA GLU A 51 -2.28 10.79 -0.21
C GLU A 51 -1.82 9.33 -0.26
N TYR A 52 -2.76 8.40 -0.12
CA TYR A 52 -2.50 6.97 -0.17
C TYR A 52 -1.96 6.54 -1.54
N LEU A 53 -2.57 7.01 -2.63
CA LEU A 53 -2.14 6.66 -3.99
C LEU A 53 -0.73 7.18 -4.31
N SER A 54 -0.40 8.40 -3.88
CA SER A 54 0.94 8.95 -4.03
C SER A 54 1.99 8.11 -3.29
N GLY A 55 1.70 7.74 -2.03
CA GLY A 55 2.60 6.88 -1.27
C GLY A 55 2.72 5.45 -1.82
N LEU A 56 1.64 4.93 -2.41
CA LEU A 56 1.64 3.63 -3.08
C LEU A 56 2.55 3.63 -4.32
N GLU A 57 2.49 4.70 -5.12
CA GLU A 57 3.36 4.86 -6.30
C GLU A 57 4.85 4.92 -5.90
N VAL A 58 5.18 5.69 -4.86
CA VAL A 58 6.54 5.72 -4.30
C VAL A 58 7.00 4.32 -3.87
N ARG A 59 6.14 3.57 -3.18
CA ARG A 59 6.46 2.20 -2.75
C ARG A 59 6.64 1.24 -3.92
N ARG A 60 5.86 1.38 -4.98
CA ARG A 60 6.01 0.59 -6.22
C ARG A 60 7.35 0.87 -6.89
N GLN A 61 7.73 2.15 -6.99
CA GLN A 61 9.01 2.56 -7.57
C GLN A 61 10.20 2.03 -6.75
N GLU A 62 10.16 2.13 -5.42
CA GLU A 62 11.20 1.56 -4.55
C GLU A 62 11.31 0.05 -4.71
N PHE A 63 10.18 -0.67 -4.74
CA PHE A 63 10.19 -2.10 -4.94
C PHE A 63 10.75 -2.49 -6.32
N ALA A 64 10.35 -1.78 -7.37
CA ALA A 64 10.89 -1.99 -8.72
C ALA A 64 12.41 -1.78 -8.76
N ARG A 65 12.91 -0.75 -8.07
CA ARG A 65 14.34 -0.45 -7.95
C ARG A 65 15.12 -1.54 -7.20
N LEU A 66 14.52 -2.10 -6.15
CA LEU A 66 15.13 -3.17 -5.33
C LEU A 66 15.05 -4.55 -6.00
N SER A 67 14.05 -4.78 -6.84
CA SER A 67 13.82 -6.08 -7.48
C SER A 67 14.76 -6.34 -8.67
N GLY A 68 15.53 -5.34 -9.12
CA GLY A 68 16.39 -5.44 -10.30
C GLY A 68 15.60 -5.71 -11.60
N PRO A 69 16.23 -5.61 -12.79
CA PRO A 69 15.64 -6.18 -13.99
C PRO A 69 15.52 -7.69 -13.75
N GLY A 70 14.29 -8.21 -13.76
CA GLY A 70 14.06 -9.64 -13.58
C GLY A 70 14.97 -10.43 -14.50
N GLU A 71 15.78 -11.32 -13.92
CA GLU A 71 16.60 -12.26 -14.69
C GLU A 71 15.68 -13.02 -15.66
N THR A 72 15.96 -12.84 -16.96
CA THR A 72 15.30 -13.49 -18.11
C THR A 72 15.58 -14.97 -18.17
#